data_AF-A0A9P0Z7N2-F1
#
_entry.id   AF-A0A9P0Z7N2-F1
#
_cell.length_a   1.000
_cell.length_b   1.000
_cell.length_c   1.000
_cell.angle_alpha   90.00
_cell.angle_beta   90.00
_cell.angle_gamma   90.00
#
_symmetry.space_group_name_H-M   'P 1'
#
loop_
_entity.id
_entity.type
_entity.pdbx_description
1 polymer ?
#
loop_
_entity_poly.entity_id
_entity_poly.type
_entity_poly.pdbx_seq_one_letter_code
_entity_poly.pdbx_strand_id
1 'polypeptide(L)'
;MFYGPGGPYALLAGKDASRALAKMSLEEKDLTGDISVLGPFEFEALQDWEYKFMSKYVKVGIVKQQVAGSKEAAVATANGEASSEVTTEHDEAVKPGEDG
;
A
#
# COMPACT_ATOMS: atom_id res chain seq x y z
N MET A 1 0.49 19.49 -2.68
CA MET A 1 1.05 18.41 -3.51
C MET A 1 1.37 17.23 -2.60
N PHE A 2 0.84 16.03 -2.83
CA PHE A 2 1.00 14.89 -1.89
C PHE A 2 2.40 14.26 -1.92
N TYR A 3 2.93 14.01 -3.12
CA TYR A 3 4.23 13.36 -3.36
C TYR A 3 5.36 14.35 -3.69
N GLY A 4 5.09 15.66 -3.68
CA GLY A 4 6.11 16.67 -3.93
C GLY A 4 7.00 16.93 -2.71
N PRO A 5 8.12 17.66 -2.86
CA PRO A 5 8.97 18.04 -1.74
C PRO A 5 8.17 18.69 -0.59
N GLY A 6 8.38 18.22 0.64
CA GLY A 6 7.64 18.67 1.82
C GLY A 6 6.21 18.13 1.96
N GLY A 7 5.73 17.31 1.02
CA GLY A 7 4.45 16.62 1.12
C GLY A 7 4.48 15.42 2.09
N PRO A 8 3.31 14.98 2.60
CA PRO A 8 3.24 13.86 3.56
C PRO A 8 3.73 12.54 2.97
N TYR A 9 3.67 12.38 1.64
CA TYR A 9 4.13 11.19 0.93
C TYR A 9 5.37 11.46 0.06
N ALA A 10 6.13 12.52 0.37
CA ALA A 10 7.33 12.88 -0.37
C ALA A 10 8.36 11.73 -0.42
N LEU A 11 8.44 10.92 0.64
CA LEU A 11 9.36 9.78 0.72
C LEU A 11 9.05 8.65 -0.27
N LEU A 12 7.80 8.55 -0.73
CA LEU A 12 7.38 7.56 -1.72
C LEU A 12 7.72 7.98 -3.16
N ALA A 13 8.04 9.26 -3.37
CA ALA A 13 8.29 9.79 -4.71
C ALA A 13 9.54 9.16 -5.36
N GLY A 14 9.37 8.61 -6.56
CA GLY A 14 10.47 8.02 -7.35
C GLY A 14 11.00 6.68 -6.81
N LYS A 15 10.31 6.07 -5.85
CA LYS A 15 10.66 4.76 -5.28
C LYS A 15 9.54 3.76 -5.48
N ASP A 16 9.90 2.48 -5.41
CA ASP A 16 8.89 1.44 -5.28
C ASP A 16 8.35 1.44 -3.84
N ALA A 17 7.08 1.82 -3.71
CA ALA A 17 6.39 1.99 -2.45
C ALA A 17 5.55 0.75 -2.06
N SER A 18 5.66 -0.37 -2.77
CA SER A 18 4.80 -1.55 -2.54
C SER A 18 4.81 -2.01 -1.08
N ARG A 19 5.97 -2.19 -0.45
CA ARG A 19 6.03 -2.62 0.96
C ARG A 19 5.51 -1.54 1.91
N ALA A 20 5.90 -0.28 1.69
CA ALA A 20 5.45 0.86 2.48
C ALA A 20 3.91 0.97 2.50
N LEU A 21 3.27 0.83 1.34
CA LEU A 21 1.80 0.85 1.20
C LEU A 21 1.16 -0.37 1.86
N ALA A 22 1.72 -1.56 1.66
CA ALA A 22 1.25 -2.80 2.26
C ALA A 22 1.23 -2.74 3.79
N LYS A 23 2.28 -2.15 4.39
CA LYS A 23 2.47 -2.04 5.84
C LYS A 23 1.92 -0.73 6.44
N MET A 24 1.39 0.16 5.62
CA MET A 24 1.00 1.52 6.03
C MET A 24 2.14 2.28 6.75
N SER A 25 3.37 2.07 6.29
CA SER A 25 4.60 2.58 6.92
C SER A 25 5.32 3.55 6.00
N LEU A 26 5.85 4.65 6.56
CA LEU A 26 6.74 5.59 5.87
C LEU A 26 8.19 5.49 6.37
N GLU A 27 8.53 4.41 7.08
CA GLU A 27 9.89 4.16 7.54
C GLU A 27 10.81 3.80 6.37
N GLU A 28 12.06 4.27 6.41
CA GLU A 28 13.02 4.10 5.31
C GLU A 28 13.27 2.63 4.95
N LYS A 29 13.18 1.71 5.92
CA LYS A 29 13.32 0.25 5.72
C LYS A 29 12.19 -0.36 4.88
N ASP A 30 11.03 0.28 4.86
CA ASP A 30 9.83 -0.20 4.16
C ASP A 30 9.68 0.45 2.77
N LEU A 31 10.52 1.42 2.42
CA LEU A 31 10.57 2.09 1.10
C LEU A 31 11.26 1.20 0.04
N THR A 32 10.71 0.02 -0.18
CA THR A 32 11.23 -0.99 -1.10
C THR A 32 10.11 -1.73 -1.83
N GLY A 33 10.45 -2.24 -3.02
CA GLY A 33 9.58 -3.08 -3.85
C GLY A 33 9.63 -4.56 -3.51
N ASP A 34 10.44 -4.97 -2.53
CA ASP A 34 10.48 -6.36 -2.10
C ASP A 34 9.20 -6.69 -1.29
N ILE A 35 8.38 -7.58 -1.84
CA ILE A 35 7.12 -8.02 -1.25
C ILE A 35 7.18 -9.46 -0.75
N SER A 36 8.34 -10.11 -0.78
CA SER A 36 8.49 -11.53 -0.42
C SER A 36 8.23 -11.83 1.06
N VAL A 37 8.30 -10.83 1.93
CA VAL A 37 8.09 -10.95 3.37
C VAL A 37 6.69 -10.54 3.83
N LEU A 38 5.79 -10.18 2.90
CA LEU A 38 4.44 -9.75 3.23
C LEU A 38 3.54 -10.94 3.59
N GLY A 39 2.77 -10.77 4.66
CA GLY A 39 1.68 -11.67 5.01
C GLY A 39 0.40 -11.42 4.20
N PRO A 40 -0.62 -12.27 4.35
CA PRO A 40 -1.87 -12.18 3.57
C PRO A 40 -2.58 -10.82 3.70
N PHE A 41 -2.67 -10.29 4.93
CA PHE A 41 -3.33 -9.00 5.18
C PHE A 41 -2.59 -7.82 4.55
N GLU A 42 -1.26 -7.83 4.58
CA GLU A 42 -0.43 -6.79 3.97
C GLU A 42 -0.55 -6.84 2.44
N PHE A 43 -0.68 -8.05 1.88
CA PHE A 43 -0.89 -8.23 0.45
C PHE A 43 -2.27 -7.73 -0.01
N GLU A 44 -3.32 -7.99 0.75
CA GLU A 44 -4.66 -7.45 0.51
C GLU A 44 -4.66 -5.91 0.56
N ALA A 45 -4.03 -5.34 1.60
CA ALA A 45 -3.86 -3.90 1.70
C ALA A 45 -3.11 -3.31 0.49
N LEU A 46 -2.09 -4.01 -0.02
CA LEU A 46 -1.36 -3.59 -1.22
C LEU A 46 -2.25 -3.61 -2.47
N GLN A 47 -3.10 -4.61 -2.64
CA GLN A 47 -4.06 -4.68 -3.76
C GLN A 47 -5.08 -3.54 -3.71
N ASP A 48 -5.60 -3.23 -2.52
CA ASP A 48 -6.50 -2.10 -2.32
C ASP A 48 -5.85 -0.78 -2.71
N TRP A 49 -4.57 -0.61 -2.36
CA TRP A 49 -3.79 0.54 -2.78
C TRP A 49 -3.61 0.57 -4.30
N GLU A 50 -3.24 -0.55 -4.92
CA GLU A 50 -3.12 -0.64 -6.39
C GLU A 50 -4.41 -0.17 -7.07
N TYR A 51 -5.57 -0.66 -6.63
CA TYR A 51 -6.87 -0.25 -7.18
C TYR A 51 -7.13 1.25 -7.02
N LYS A 52 -6.85 1.82 -5.84
CA LYS A 52 -6.96 3.26 -5.58
C LYS A 52 -6.05 4.07 -6.51
N PHE A 53 -4.81 3.59 -6.73
CA PHE A 53 -3.86 4.25 -7.63
C PHE A 53 -4.32 4.17 -9.08
N MET A 54 -4.79 3.01 -9.55
CA MET A 54 -5.31 2.84 -10.91
C MET A 54 -6.55 3.69 -11.18
N SER A 55 -7.37 3.93 -10.16
CA SER A 55 -8.56 4.78 -10.28
C SER A 55 -8.23 6.27 -10.36
N LYS A 56 -7.13 6.71 -9.75
CA LYS A 56 -6.77 8.14 -9.60
C LYS A 56 -5.64 8.60 -10.51
N TYR A 57 -4.75 7.70 -10.92
CA TYR A 57 -3.54 8.02 -11.67
C TYR A 57 -3.42 7.13 -12.91
N VAL A 58 -2.83 7.69 -13.96
CA VAL A 58 -2.55 6.95 -15.18
C VAL A 58 -1.34 6.06 -14.96
N LYS A 59 -1.45 4.78 -15.33
CA LYS A 59 -0.31 3.86 -15.37
C LYS A 59 0.62 4.25 -16.53
N VAL A 60 1.84 4.64 -16.21
CA VAL A 60 2.85 5.09 -17.19
C VAL A 60 3.91 4.04 -17.55
N GLY A 61 3.90 2.87 -16.89
CA GLY A 61 4.86 1.81 -17.15
C GLY A 61 4.84 0.68 -16.11
N ILE A 62 5.92 -0.11 -16.10
CA ILE A 62 6.18 -1.19 -15.13
C ILE A 62 7.59 -0.97 -14.57
N VAL A 63 7.73 -1.03 -13.24
CA VAL A 63 9.03 -0.95 -12.57
C VAL A 63 9.75 -2.29 -12.74
N LYS A 64 11.01 -2.28 -13.18
CA LYS A 64 11.83 -3.50 -13.25
C LYS A 64 12.27 -3.89 -11.84
N GLN A 65 11.92 -5.10 -11.40
CA GLN A 65 12.48 -5.64 -10.16
C GLN A 65 14.00 -5.72 -10.26
N GLN A 66 14.69 -5.00 -9.39
CA GLN A 66 16.10 -5.20 -9.13
C GLN A 66 16.20 -6.36 -8.14
N VAL A 67 16.46 -7.57 -8.62
CA VAL A 67 16.82 -8.71 -7.76
C VAL A 67 18.15 -8.40 -7.11
N ALA A 68 18.12 -7.81 -5.91
CA ALA A 68 19.28 -7.76 -5.04
C ALA A 68 19.49 -9.18 -4.50
N GLY A 69 20.54 -9.85 -4.96
CA GLY A 69 20.82 -11.24 -4.60
C GLY A 69 21.02 -11.44 -3.10
N SER A 70 20.18 -12.27 -2.48
CA SER A 70 20.43 -12.96 -1.22
C SER A 70 19.63 -14.27 -1.21
N LYS A 71 20.33 -15.38 -0.93
CA LYS A 71 19.88 -16.78 -1.03
C LYS A 71 18.88 -17.17 0.07
N GLU A 72 17.95 -18.08 -0.27
CA GLU A 72 17.28 -19.16 0.51
C GLU A 72 16.73 -18.81 1.93
N ALA A 73 15.51 -19.12 2.36
CA ALA A 73 14.75 -20.36 2.18
C ALA A 73 13.26 -20.19 2.53
N ALA A 74 12.46 -21.13 2.03
CA ALA A 74 11.00 -21.23 2.09
C ALA A 74 10.45 -21.64 3.46
N VAL A 75 9.19 -21.28 3.75
CA VAL A 75 8.11 -22.28 3.93
C VAL A 75 6.73 -21.63 3.83
N ALA A 76 5.86 -22.25 3.04
CA ALA A 76 4.43 -21.98 2.97
C ALA A 76 3.70 -22.79 4.05
N THR A 77 2.62 -22.27 4.61
CA THR A 77 1.45 -23.08 5.01
C THR A 77 0.19 -22.22 4.97
N ALA A 78 -0.74 -22.66 4.14
CA ALA A 78 -2.12 -22.22 4.08
C ALA A 78 -2.93 -22.82 5.23
N ASN A 79 -3.85 -22.02 5.79
CA ASN A 79 -5.09 -22.43 6.43
C ASN A 79 -5.96 -21.16 6.45
N GLY A 80 -7.19 -21.10 5.97
CA GLY A 80 -8.23 -22.12 6.04
C GLY A 80 -9.30 -21.63 7.02
N GLU A 81 -10.32 -20.97 6.46
CA GLU A 81 -11.71 -20.93 6.92
C GLU A 81 -12.23 -19.84 7.90
N ALA A 82 -13.41 -19.33 7.49
CA ALA A 82 -14.56 -18.85 8.27
C ALA A 82 -14.60 -17.42 8.85
N SER A 83 -15.30 -16.57 8.09
CA SER A 83 -16.55 -15.88 8.47
C SER A 83 -16.66 -15.24 9.86
N SER A 84 -16.81 -13.92 9.92
CA SER A 84 -17.97 -13.29 10.56
C SER A 84 -18.04 -11.79 10.31
N GLU A 85 -19.24 -11.38 9.96
CA GLU A 85 -19.80 -10.04 9.79
C GLU A 85 -19.67 -9.17 11.05
N VAL A 86 -19.20 -7.92 10.91
CA VAL A 86 -19.39 -6.85 11.92
C VAL A 86 -19.66 -5.51 11.20
N THR A 87 -20.95 -5.21 11.14
CA THR A 87 -21.64 -3.92 11.33
C THR A 87 -20.91 -2.60 11.03
N THR A 88 -21.48 -1.90 10.05
CA THR A 88 -21.76 -0.46 9.99
C THR A 88 -21.51 0.32 11.29
N GLU A 89 -20.55 1.26 11.29
CA GLU A 89 -20.69 2.63 11.81
C GLU A 89 -19.33 3.36 11.87
N HIS A 90 -19.17 4.40 11.06
CA HIS A 90 -18.33 5.55 11.44
C HIS A 90 -18.90 6.82 10.80
N ASP A 91 -19.76 7.42 11.61
CA ASP A 91 -19.72 8.81 12.02
C ASP A 91 -19.57 9.90 10.95
N GLU A 92 -20.71 10.56 10.79
CA GLU A 92 -20.93 11.88 10.24
C GLU A 92 -20.00 12.94 10.84
N ALA A 93 -19.12 13.52 10.01
CA ALA A 93 -18.41 14.75 10.34
C ALA A 93 -18.53 15.75 9.19
N VAL A 94 -19.68 16.43 9.19
CA VAL A 94 -19.94 17.85 8.88
C VAL A 94 -18.89 18.56 8.02
N LYS A 95 -19.28 18.95 6.80
CA LYS A 95 -18.68 20.07 6.07
C LYS A 95 -19.67 21.25 6.08
N PRO A 96 -19.34 22.40 6.67
CA PRO A 96 -20.04 23.66 6.40
C PRO A 96 -19.32 24.41 5.27
N GLY A 97 -20.08 25.05 4.38
CA GLY A 97 -19.55 26.09 3.49
C GLY A 97 -20.26 26.17 2.15
N GLU A 98 -21.36 26.92 2.12
CA GLU A 98 -22.12 27.33 0.94
C GLU A 98 -21.32 28.18 -0.04
N ASP A 99 -21.70 28.02 -1.31
CA ASP A 99 -21.34 28.78 -2.51
C ASP A 99 -22.06 30.14 -2.51
N GLY A 100 -21.35 31.18 -2.93
CA GLY A 100 -21.88 32.52 -3.20
C GLY A 100 -21.06 33.18 -4.30
#